data_AF-A0A161RWB4-F1
#
_entry.id   AF-A0A161RWB4-F1
#
_cell.length_a   1.000
_cell.length_b   1.000
_cell.length_c   1.000
_cell.angle_alpha   90.00
_cell.angle_beta   90.00
_cell.angle_gamma   90.00
#
_symmetry.space_group_name_H-M   'P 1'
#
loop_
_entity.id
_entity.type
_entity.pdbx_description
1 polymer ?
#
loop_
_entity_poly.entity_id
_entity_poly.type
_entity_poly.pdbx_seq_one_letter_code
_entity_poly.pdbx_strand_id
1 'polypeptide(L)'
;MEAIQYVKRSSFLLLATIPLSLIGYFFVVDNENLFFLYEWTMMLVILGAGVLALTGALKTTGKEKWILFSILLFCVQFAVLGSFLGPFSVYPLFYVYYGASAISIGILVFTIFRVDQYRFIPVSLLILSVLFTFYMNFLQMLWGKDLS
;
A
#
# COMPACT_ATOMS: atom_id res chain seq x y z
N MET A 1 -17.43 14.67 12.25
CA MET A 1 -16.66 15.54 11.34
C MET A 1 -15.17 15.16 11.30
N GLU A 2 -14.52 14.85 12.43
CA GLU A 2 -13.10 14.49 12.45
C GLU A 2 -12.74 13.22 11.66
N ALA A 3 -13.54 12.15 11.75
CA ALA A 3 -13.29 10.89 11.04
C ALA A 3 -13.11 11.05 9.52
N ILE A 4 -13.98 11.86 8.90
CA ILE A 4 -13.93 12.16 7.46
C ILE A 4 -12.65 12.91 7.12
N GLN A 5 -12.15 13.76 8.01
CA GLN A 5 -10.91 14.50 7.81
C GLN A 5 -9.70 13.56 7.82
N TYR A 6 -9.65 12.58 8.72
CA TYR A 6 -8.60 11.56 8.71
C TYR A 6 -8.64 10.71 7.44
N VAL A 7 -9.82 10.25 7.01
CA VAL A 7 -9.98 9.51 5.75
C VAL A 7 -9.45 10.31 4.58
N LYS A 8 -9.87 11.59 4.44
CA LYS A 8 -9.40 12.46 3.35
C LYS A 8 -7.89 12.67 3.37
N ARG A 9 -7.31 12.96 4.55
CA ARG A 9 -5.86 13.20 4.69
C ARG A 9 -5.04 11.96 4.36
N SER A 10 -5.41 10.79 4.89
CA SER A 10 -4.71 9.54 4.60
C SER A 10 -4.83 9.15 3.13
N SER A 11 -6.03 9.27 2.53
CA SER A 11 -6.22 8.98 1.10
C SER A 11 -5.47 9.96 0.19
N PHE A 12 -5.40 11.24 0.55
CA PHE A 12 -4.65 12.24 -0.21
C PHE A 12 -3.13 11.96 -0.16
N LEU A 13 -2.60 11.58 1.00
CA LEU A 13 -1.21 11.13 1.11
C LEU A 13 -0.94 9.88 0.28
N LEU A 14 -1.84 8.90 0.30
CA LEU A 14 -1.71 7.72 -0.55
C LEU A 14 -1.80 8.05 -2.05
N LEU A 15 -2.47 9.12 -2.43
CA LEU A 15 -2.50 9.55 -3.84
C LEU A 15 -1.14 10.10 -4.30
N ALA A 16 -0.34 10.66 -3.39
CA ALA A 16 1.02 11.13 -3.68
C ALA A 16 1.97 9.99 -4.10
N THR A 17 1.60 8.73 -3.84
CA THR A 17 2.39 7.57 -4.27
C THR A 17 2.52 7.49 -5.79
N ILE A 18 1.49 7.89 -6.55
CA ILE A 18 1.49 7.84 -8.02
C ILE A 18 2.58 8.76 -8.62
N PRO A 19 2.59 10.08 -8.35
CA PRO A 19 3.64 10.95 -8.88
C PRO A 19 5.02 10.58 -8.32
N LEU A 20 5.11 10.09 -7.07
CA LEU A 20 6.37 9.59 -6.53
C LEU A 20 6.89 8.39 -7.31
N SER A 21 6.04 7.42 -7.69
CA SER A 21 6.46 6.28 -8.50
C SER A 21 6.99 6.68 -9.88
N LEU A 22 6.45 7.75 -10.48
CA LEU A 22 7.00 8.32 -11.74
C LEU A 22 8.40 8.89 -11.53
N ILE A 23 8.62 9.61 -10.41
CA ILE A 23 9.95 10.12 -10.03
C ILE A 23 10.91 8.95 -9.74
N GLY A 24 10.42 7.91 -9.06
CA GLY A 24 11.19 6.69 -8.80
C GLY A 24 11.65 6.03 -10.10
N TYR A 25 10.78 5.92 -11.09
CA TYR A 25 11.15 5.43 -12.42
C TYR A 25 12.24 6.28 -13.07
N PHE A 26 12.09 7.61 -13.06
CA PHE A 26 13.11 8.53 -13.57
C PHE A 26 14.46 8.37 -12.85
N PHE A 27 14.46 8.18 -11.53
CA PHE A 27 15.70 7.92 -10.78
C PHE A 27 16.33 6.58 -11.12
N VAL A 28 15.56 5.50 -11.23
CA VAL A 28 16.14 4.19 -11.61
C VAL A 28 16.79 4.24 -13.00
N VAL A 29 16.15 4.92 -13.96
CA VAL A 29 16.61 4.92 -15.36
C VAL A 29 17.76 5.90 -15.59
N ASP A 30 17.62 7.14 -15.10
CA ASP A 30 18.51 8.24 -15.47
C ASP A 30 19.51 8.62 -14.37
N ASN A 31 19.18 8.37 -13.09
CA ASN A 31 19.95 8.89 -11.95
C ASN A 31 19.92 7.93 -10.74
N GLU A 32 20.46 6.72 -10.89
CA GLU A 32 20.36 5.64 -9.88
C GLU A 32 20.85 6.08 -8.49
N ASN A 33 21.89 6.92 -8.43
CA ASN A 33 22.42 7.50 -7.19
C ASN A 33 21.38 8.30 -6.37
N LEU A 34 20.30 8.78 -6.99
CA LEU A 34 19.22 9.51 -6.34
C LEU A 34 18.04 8.62 -5.96
N PHE A 35 18.05 7.33 -6.32
CA PHE A 35 16.94 6.41 -6.08
C PHE A 35 16.60 6.28 -4.59
N PHE A 36 17.60 6.36 -3.70
CA PHE A 36 17.37 6.34 -2.26
C PHE A 36 16.40 7.45 -1.81
N LEU A 37 16.40 8.62 -2.45
CA LEU A 37 15.45 9.71 -2.12
C LEU A 37 14.02 9.27 -2.38
N TYR A 38 13.77 8.55 -3.47
CA TYR A 38 12.47 7.96 -3.75
C TYR A 38 12.10 6.93 -2.67
N GLU A 39 12.98 5.99 -2.35
CA GLU A 39 12.70 4.96 -1.34
C GLU A 39 12.31 5.56 0.01
N TRP A 40 13.10 6.51 0.51
CA TRP A 40 12.83 7.18 1.79
C TRP A 40 11.57 8.03 1.76
N THR A 41 11.33 8.76 0.68
CA THR A 41 10.10 9.59 0.55
C THR A 41 8.86 8.71 0.47
N MET A 42 8.94 7.60 -0.28
CA MET A 42 7.89 6.61 -0.40
C MET A 42 7.59 5.96 0.96
N MET A 43 8.63 5.59 1.71
CA MET A 43 8.51 5.07 3.09
C MET A 43 7.79 6.08 4.00
N LEU A 44 8.19 7.35 3.99
CA LEU A 44 7.58 8.40 4.81
C LEU A 44 6.11 8.61 4.47
N VAL A 45 5.74 8.56 3.19
CA VAL A 45 4.35 8.71 2.73
C VAL A 45 3.47 7.56 3.22
N ILE A 46 3.92 6.32 3.05
CA ILE A 46 3.18 5.13 3.50
C ILE A 46 3.06 5.11 5.03
N LEU A 47 4.16 5.41 5.74
CA LEU A 47 4.17 5.45 7.21
C LEU A 47 3.25 6.57 7.72
N GLY A 48 3.35 7.77 7.15
CA GLY A 48 2.50 8.91 7.50
C GLY A 48 1.01 8.63 7.26
N ALA A 49 0.66 8.04 6.11
CA ALA A 49 -0.70 7.62 5.81
C ALA A 49 -1.21 6.57 6.81
N GLY A 50 -0.35 5.59 7.15
CA GLY A 50 -0.63 4.54 8.12
C GLY A 50 -0.86 5.06 9.54
N VAL A 51 -0.01 6.00 10.02
CA VAL A 51 -0.16 6.63 11.34
C VAL A 51 -1.43 7.47 11.41
N LEU A 52 -1.73 8.24 10.37
CA LEU A 52 -2.99 9.00 10.31
C LEU A 52 -4.21 8.09 10.26
N ALA A 53 -4.13 6.97 9.54
CA ALA A 53 -5.20 5.98 9.48
C ALA A 53 -5.40 5.30 10.84
N LEU A 54 -4.32 4.93 11.53
CA LEU A 54 -4.35 4.33 12.86
C LEU A 54 -4.96 5.29 13.89
N THR A 55 -4.44 6.52 13.96
CA THR A 55 -4.92 7.54 14.90
C THR A 55 -6.38 7.89 14.64
N GLY A 56 -6.80 7.97 13.37
CA GLY A 56 -8.20 8.14 13.00
C GLY A 56 -9.07 6.95 13.39
N ALA A 57 -8.59 5.71 13.17
CA ALA A 57 -9.35 4.48 13.47
C ALA A 57 -9.58 4.33 14.98
N LEU A 58 -8.58 4.67 15.81
CA LEU A 58 -8.69 4.61 17.28
C LEU A 58 -9.66 5.67 17.84
N LYS A 59 -9.76 6.84 17.20
CA LYS A 59 -10.64 7.94 17.64
C LYS A 59 -12.06 7.82 17.11
N THR A 60 -12.29 7.02 16.07
CA THR A 60 -13.59 6.96 15.37
C THR A 60 -14.42 5.75 15.80
N THR A 61 -15.66 5.99 16.23
CA THR A 61 -16.59 4.92 16.63
C THR A 61 -17.57 4.50 15.52
N GLY A 62 -17.74 5.33 14.48
CA GLY A 62 -18.68 5.13 13.37
C GLY A 62 -18.27 4.07 12.34
N LYS A 63 -19.05 3.95 11.25
CA LYS A 63 -18.76 3.01 10.15
C LYS A 63 -17.48 3.38 9.39
N GLU A 64 -17.08 4.64 9.43
CA GLU A 64 -15.88 5.19 8.78
C GLU A 64 -14.59 4.58 9.34
N LYS A 65 -14.63 4.02 10.56
CA LYS A 65 -13.49 3.30 11.13
C LYS A 65 -13.03 2.14 10.24
N TRP A 66 -13.96 1.49 9.55
CA TRP A 66 -13.64 0.38 8.64
C TRP A 66 -12.86 0.87 7.43
N ILE A 67 -13.16 2.07 6.91
CA ILE A 67 -12.36 2.70 5.86
C ILE A 67 -10.94 2.93 6.37
N LEU A 68 -10.78 3.48 7.57
CA LEU A 68 -9.46 3.75 8.15
C LEU A 68 -8.66 2.46 8.40
N PHE A 69 -9.31 1.39 8.89
CA PHE A 69 -8.67 0.06 8.99
C PHE A 69 -8.26 -0.49 7.62
N SER A 70 -9.09 -0.31 6.59
CA SER A 70 -8.76 -0.75 5.24
C SER A 70 -7.55 0.00 4.66
N ILE A 71 -7.45 1.32 4.90
CA ILE A 71 -6.29 2.13 4.54
C ILE A 71 -5.04 1.65 5.28
N LEU A 72 -5.16 1.36 6.58
CA LEU A 72 -4.06 0.89 7.40
C LEU A 72 -3.50 -0.45 6.90
N LEU A 73 -4.37 -1.41 6.61
CA LEU A 73 -3.94 -2.72 6.10
C LEU A 73 -3.39 -2.65 4.69
N PHE A 74 -3.93 -1.76 3.86
CA PHE A 74 -3.33 -1.45 2.58
C PHE A 74 -1.91 -0.90 2.75
N CYS A 75 -1.66 -0.01 3.71
CA CYS A 75 -0.31 0.50 4.01
C CYS A 75 0.64 -0.62 4.46
N VAL A 76 0.16 -1.58 5.26
CA VAL A 76 0.94 -2.76 5.66
C VAL A 76 1.29 -3.62 4.44
N GLN A 77 0.30 -3.94 3.60
CA GLN A 77 0.55 -4.68 2.35
C GLN A 77 1.57 -3.94 1.46
N PHE A 78 1.43 -2.62 1.32
CA PHE A 78 2.37 -1.79 0.57
C PHE A 78 3.78 -1.86 1.17
N ALA A 79 3.92 -1.76 2.48
CA ALA A 79 5.22 -1.84 3.15
C ALA A 79 5.91 -3.18 2.91
N VAL A 80 5.16 -4.29 2.94
CA VAL A 80 5.70 -5.63 2.62
C VAL A 80 6.11 -5.72 1.15
N LEU A 81 5.35 -5.10 0.23
CA LEU A 81 5.76 -4.97 -1.18
C LEU A 81 7.05 -4.17 -1.32
N GLY A 82 7.22 -3.10 -0.54
CA GLY A 82 8.42 -2.28 -0.53
C GLY A 82 9.71 -3.07 -0.23
N SER A 83 9.62 -4.16 0.54
CA SER A 83 10.76 -5.05 0.80
C SER A 83 11.29 -5.75 -0.46
N PHE A 84 10.53 -5.79 -1.55
CA PHE A 84 10.95 -6.35 -2.85
C PHE A 84 11.50 -5.31 -3.82
N LEU A 85 11.40 -4.02 -3.48
CA LEU A 85 11.94 -2.94 -4.32
C LEU A 85 13.41 -2.65 -4.04
N GLY A 86 13.95 -3.18 -2.94
CA GLY A 86 15.36 -3.03 -2.55
C GLY A 86 16.15 -4.34 -2.60
N PRO A 87 17.44 -4.32 -2.25
CA PRO A 87 18.37 -5.45 -2.39
C PRO A 87 18.10 -6.61 -1.42
N PHE A 88 17.17 -6.46 -0.47
CA PHE A 88 16.91 -7.42 0.60
C PHE A 88 15.77 -8.40 0.30
N SER A 89 15.41 -8.59 -0.97
CA SER A 89 14.41 -9.59 -1.36
C SER A 89 14.93 -11.00 -1.13
N VAL A 90 14.21 -11.81 -0.34
CA VAL A 90 14.49 -13.23 -0.11
C VAL A 90 13.23 -14.02 -0.45
N TYR A 91 13.36 -15.17 -1.12
CA TYR A 91 12.22 -15.97 -1.60
C TYR A 91 11.11 -16.24 -0.55
N PRO A 92 11.40 -16.55 0.73
CA PRO A 92 10.35 -16.76 1.73
C PRO A 92 9.46 -15.54 1.97
N LEU A 93 9.91 -14.32 1.66
CA LEU A 93 9.10 -13.10 1.79
C LEU A 93 7.88 -13.12 0.88
N PHE A 94 7.87 -13.88 -0.23
CA PHE A 94 6.70 -13.96 -1.11
C PHE A 94 5.48 -14.47 -0.34
N TYR A 95 5.66 -15.44 0.56
CA TYR A 95 4.58 -15.95 1.42
C TYR A 95 4.08 -14.89 2.40
N VAL A 96 4.98 -14.07 2.95
CA VAL A 96 4.63 -12.94 3.82
C VAL A 96 3.78 -11.93 3.06
N TYR A 97 4.17 -11.60 1.82
CA TYR A 97 3.40 -10.73 0.95
C TYR A 97 2.00 -11.28 0.68
N TYR A 98 1.87 -12.55 0.28
CA TYR A 98 0.54 -13.12 -0.01
C TYR A 98 -0.35 -13.20 1.22
N GLY A 99 0.21 -13.51 2.40
CA GLY A 99 -0.53 -13.46 3.66
C GLY A 99 -1.05 -12.06 3.97
N ALA A 100 -0.19 -11.04 3.88
CA ALA A 100 -0.57 -9.65 4.08
C ALA A 100 -1.62 -9.18 3.05
N SER A 101 -1.44 -9.57 1.79
CA SER A 101 -2.37 -9.25 0.70
C SER A 101 -3.74 -9.90 0.91
N ALA A 102 -3.81 -11.18 1.27
CA ALA A 102 -5.07 -11.87 1.53
C ALA A 102 -5.86 -11.20 2.68
N ILE A 103 -5.18 -10.84 3.77
CA ILE A 103 -5.79 -10.11 4.90
C ILE A 103 -6.29 -8.73 4.46
N SER A 104 -5.45 -7.98 3.72
CA SER A 104 -5.78 -6.65 3.21
C SER A 104 -6.99 -6.67 2.28
N ILE A 105 -6.98 -7.56 1.28
CA ILE A 105 -8.09 -7.76 0.33
C ILE A 105 -9.37 -8.15 1.07
N GLY A 106 -9.30 -9.11 2.01
CA GLY A 106 -10.46 -9.53 2.79
C GLY A 106 -11.12 -8.37 3.53
N ILE A 107 -10.32 -7.50 4.15
CA ILE A 107 -10.83 -6.34 4.89
C ILE A 107 -11.30 -5.22 3.95
N LEU A 108 -10.65 -5.01 2.80
CA LEU A 108 -11.12 -4.09 1.77
C LEU A 108 -12.50 -4.49 1.25
N VAL A 109 -12.68 -5.77 0.89
CA VAL A 109 -13.96 -6.32 0.43
C VAL A 109 -15.02 -6.20 1.52
N PHE A 110 -14.71 -6.60 2.77
CA PHE A 110 -15.62 -6.44 3.90
C PHE A 110 -16.04 -4.98 4.11
N THR A 111 -15.10 -4.06 4.01
CA THR A 111 -15.34 -2.61 4.18
C THR A 111 -16.25 -2.07 3.09
N ILE A 112 -16.09 -2.50 1.84
CA ILE A 112 -16.97 -2.12 0.73
C ILE A 112 -18.42 -2.46 1.07
N PHE A 113 -18.70 -3.68 1.54
CA PHE A 113 -20.06 -4.08 1.90
C PHE A 113 -20.59 -3.39 3.15
N ARG A 114 -19.71 -3.00 4.09
CA ARG A 114 -20.09 -2.42 5.38
C ARG A 114 -20.40 -0.92 5.31
N VAL A 115 -19.80 -0.19 4.38
CA VAL A 115 -19.81 1.26 4.34
C VAL A 115 -20.63 1.80 3.17
N ASP A 116 -21.45 2.81 3.47
CA ASP A 116 -22.36 3.45 2.52
C ASP A 116 -21.76 4.72 1.88
N GLN A 117 -20.94 5.47 2.62
CA GLN A 117 -20.27 6.69 2.16
C GLN A 117 -18.77 6.46 1.88
N TYR A 118 -18.18 7.18 0.91
CA TYR A 118 -16.76 7.05 0.55
C TYR A 118 -16.32 5.63 0.14
N ARG A 119 -17.25 4.78 -0.31
CA ARG A 119 -16.97 3.42 -0.82
C ARG A 119 -15.95 3.39 -1.97
N PHE A 120 -15.80 4.50 -2.70
CA PHE A 120 -14.80 4.60 -3.77
C PHE A 120 -13.36 4.41 -3.26
N ILE A 121 -13.05 4.79 -2.02
CA ILE A 121 -11.70 4.68 -1.44
C ILE A 121 -11.29 3.21 -1.30
N PRO A 122 -12.02 2.34 -0.57
CA PRO A 122 -11.65 0.93 -0.50
C PRO A 122 -11.73 0.22 -1.85
N VAL A 123 -12.61 0.66 -2.78
CA VAL A 123 -12.62 0.12 -4.16
C VAL A 123 -11.33 0.46 -4.90
N SER A 124 -10.85 1.71 -4.85
CA SER A 124 -9.60 2.08 -5.52
C SER A 124 -8.38 1.37 -4.92
N LEU A 125 -8.36 1.20 -3.59
CA LEU A 125 -7.30 0.47 -2.91
C LEU A 125 -7.33 -1.02 -3.22
N LEU A 126 -8.52 -1.60 -3.40
CA LEU A 126 -8.68 -2.99 -3.83
C LEU A 126 -8.10 -3.21 -5.23
N ILE A 127 -8.42 -2.34 -6.18
CA ILE A 127 -7.86 -2.40 -7.55
C ILE A 127 -6.33 -2.37 -7.49
N LEU A 128 -5.77 -1.44 -6.73
CA LEU A 128 -4.32 -1.30 -6.59
C LEU A 128 -3.69 -2.52 -5.89
N SER A 129 -4.35 -3.05 -4.85
CA SER A 129 -3.93 -4.26 -4.14
C SER A 129 -3.88 -5.48 -5.06
N VAL A 130 -4.87 -5.64 -5.93
CA VAL A 130 -4.91 -6.70 -6.94
C VAL A 130 -3.76 -6.55 -7.94
N LEU A 131 -3.50 -5.33 -8.42
CA LEU A 131 -2.36 -5.04 -9.32
C LEU A 131 -1.02 -5.39 -8.68
N PHE A 132 -0.82 -5.03 -7.41
CA PHE A 132 0.38 -5.40 -6.66
C PHE A 132 0.54 -6.91 -6.55
N THR A 133 -0.56 -7.64 -6.36
CA THR A 133 -0.50 -9.11 -6.29
C THR A 133 -0.17 -9.74 -7.63
N PHE A 134 -0.68 -9.20 -8.74
CA PHE A 134 -0.24 -9.62 -10.07
C PHE A 134 1.25 -9.36 -10.30
N TYR A 135 1.74 -8.17 -9.92
CA TYR A 135 3.16 -7.83 -10.00
C TYR A 135 4.02 -8.83 -9.19
N MET A 136 3.63 -9.13 -7.96
CA MET A 136 4.34 -10.08 -7.10
C MET A 136 4.32 -11.50 -7.65
N ASN A 137 3.22 -11.93 -8.26
CA ASN A 137 3.14 -13.23 -8.90
C ASN A 137 4.10 -13.33 -10.10
N PHE A 138 4.19 -12.26 -10.89
CA PHE A 138 5.14 -12.16 -12.00
C PHE A 138 6.59 -12.19 -11.51
N LEU A 139 6.92 -11.43 -10.47
CA LEU A 139 8.24 -11.48 -9.83
C LEU A 139 8.60 -12.89 -9.34
N GLN A 140 7.65 -13.59 -8.72
CA GLN A 140 7.88 -14.95 -8.24
C GLN A 140 8.11 -15.93 -9.41
N MET A 141 7.38 -15.79 -10.52
CA MET A 141 7.57 -16.63 -11.72
C MET A 141 8.94 -16.42 -12.37
N LEU A 142 9.48 -15.21 -12.31
CA LEU A 142 10.81 -14.89 -12.82
C LEU A 142 11.93 -15.27 -11.85
N TRP A 143 11.61 -15.52 -10.58
CA TRP A 143 12.60 -15.83 -9.56
C TRP A 143 13.37 -17.11 -9.89
N GLY A 144 14.68 -17.00 -10.09
CA GLY A 144 15.56 -18.14 -10.35
C GLY A 144 15.56 -18.66 -11.80
N LYS A 145 14.97 -17.92 -12.75
CA LYS A 145 14.94 -18.29 -14.17
C LYS A 145 16.32 -18.25 -14.86
N ASP A 146 17.30 -17.57 -14.26
CA ASP A 146 18.67 -17.42 -14.77
C ASP A 146 19.72 -18.23 -13.97
N LEU A 147 19.30 -19.22 -13.17
CA LEU A 147 20.20 -20.08 -12.38
C LEU A 147 20.60 -21.39 -13.09
N SER A 148 20.29 -21.53 -14.39
CA SER A 148 20.64 -22.69 -15.23
C SER A 148 21.65 -22.33 -16.30
#